data_AF-A0A955UZ44-F1
#
_entry.id   AF-A0A955UZ44-F1
#
_cell.length_a   1.000
_cell.length_b   1.000
_cell.length_c   1.000
_cell.angle_alpha   90.00
_cell.angle_beta   90.00
_cell.angle_gamma   90.00
#
_symmetry.space_group_name_H-M   'P 1'
#
loop_
_entity.id
_entity.type
_entity.pdbx_description
1 polymer ?
#
loop_
_entity_poly.entity_id
_entity_poly.type
_entity_poly.pdbx_seq_one_letter_code
_entity_poly.pdbx_strand_id
1 'polypeptide(L)'
;DEDARVLATALAAGSLGRSRYARPEGLAAAATWLAARFAPERVEAASFAGLAALALFYATVPDELADEALQWCGRELEKRFRSHRVEALSVVQVLLACQAGSLPGASFAPEELLERLLAEQARDGGFDALCPDGAAARVAPSVDAMRGIIGLCATF
;
A
#
# COMPACT_ATOMS: atom_id res chain seq x y z
N ASP A 1 14.00 -14.10 -10.91
CA ASP A 1 12.56 -14.30 -10.74
C ASP A 1 11.83 -13.07 -11.28
N GLU A 2 10.72 -13.23 -12.00
CA GLU A 2 9.98 -12.12 -12.62
C GLU A 2 9.24 -11.29 -11.57
N ASP A 3 8.63 -11.94 -10.58
CA ASP A 3 7.85 -11.25 -9.54
C ASP A 3 8.72 -10.32 -8.70
N ALA A 4 9.94 -10.76 -8.37
CA ALA A 4 10.93 -9.92 -7.70
C ALA A 4 11.29 -8.66 -8.53
N ARG A 5 11.34 -8.77 -9.86
CA ARG A 5 11.61 -7.61 -10.74
C ARG A 5 10.41 -6.67 -10.79
N VAL A 6 9.19 -7.21 -10.88
CA VAL A 6 7.96 -6.40 -10.83
C VAL A 6 7.89 -5.63 -9.52
N LEU A 7 8.10 -6.31 -8.40
CA LEU A 7 8.16 -5.70 -7.07
C LEU A 7 9.21 -4.58 -7.03
N ALA A 8 10.45 -4.87 -7.40
CA ALA A 8 11.55 -3.90 -7.33
C ALA A 8 11.30 -2.68 -8.24
N THR A 9 10.82 -2.89 -9.46
CA THR A 9 10.52 -1.81 -10.40
C THR A 9 9.36 -0.96 -9.92
N ALA A 10 8.26 -1.57 -9.48
CA ALA A 10 7.09 -0.84 -8.97
C ALA A 10 7.43 -0.03 -7.70
N LEU A 11 8.18 -0.61 -6.77
CA LEU A 11 8.60 0.06 -5.55
C LEU A 11 9.54 1.23 -5.85
N ALA A 12 10.55 1.03 -6.69
CA ALA A 12 11.51 2.06 -7.04
C ALA A 12 10.86 3.20 -7.82
N ALA A 13 10.10 2.88 -8.88
CA ALA A 13 9.44 3.88 -9.71
C ALA A 13 8.33 4.61 -8.95
N GLY A 14 7.53 3.90 -8.14
CA GLY A 14 6.49 4.54 -7.31
C GLY A 14 7.09 5.45 -6.23
N SER A 15 8.19 5.04 -5.60
CA SER A 15 8.91 5.92 -4.66
C SER A 15 9.48 7.16 -5.36
N LEU A 16 10.01 7.00 -6.57
CA LEU A 16 10.51 8.11 -7.38
C LEU A 16 9.39 9.01 -7.91
N GLY A 17 8.22 8.47 -8.27
CA GLY A 17 7.06 9.22 -8.75
C GLY A 17 6.57 10.27 -7.76
N ARG A 18 6.83 10.06 -6.46
CA ARG A 18 6.55 11.04 -5.39
C ARG A 18 7.56 12.18 -5.33
N SER A 19 8.67 12.10 -6.04
CA SER A 19 9.74 13.09 -6.05
C SER A 19 9.65 13.99 -7.27
N ARG A 20 9.74 15.31 -7.04
CA ARG A 20 9.86 16.31 -8.10
C ARG A 20 11.17 16.22 -8.92
N TYR A 21 12.11 15.37 -8.49
CA TYR A 21 13.43 15.23 -9.10
C TYR A 21 13.60 13.93 -9.89
N ALA A 22 12.55 13.11 -10.01
CA ALA A 22 12.61 11.92 -10.83
C ALA A 22 12.73 12.30 -12.31
N ARG A 23 13.57 11.55 -13.04
CA ARG A 23 13.73 11.73 -14.49
C ARG A 23 12.49 11.18 -15.20
N PRO A 24 11.76 12.00 -15.98
CA PRO A 24 10.54 11.56 -16.66
C PRO A 24 10.74 10.33 -17.54
N GLU A 25 11.90 10.22 -18.22
CA GLU A 25 12.20 9.11 -19.12
C GLU A 25 12.32 7.78 -18.36
N GLY A 26 12.85 7.81 -17.14
CA GLY A 26 12.95 6.62 -16.29
C GLY A 26 11.58 6.15 -15.81
N LEU A 27 10.70 7.08 -15.44
CA LEU A 27 9.33 6.75 -15.04
C LEU A 27 8.51 6.22 -16.21
N ALA A 28 8.62 6.83 -17.39
CA ALA A 28 7.95 6.35 -18.61
C ALA A 28 8.41 4.95 -19.01
N ALA A 29 9.71 4.65 -18.89
CA ALA A 29 10.25 3.32 -19.16
C ALA A 29 9.73 2.28 -18.15
N ALA A 30 9.65 2.64 -16.86
CA ALA A 30 9.07 1.78 -15.83
C ALA A 30 7.58 1.52 -16.09
N ALA A 31 6.83 2.57 -16.46
CA ALA A 31 5.41 2.49 -16.81
C ALA A 31 5.18 1.53 -17.98
N THR A 32 5.87 1.72 -19.10
CA THR A 32 5.79 0.80 -20.25
C THR A 32 6.13 -0.64 -19.86
N TRP A 33 7.17 -0.83 -19.04
CA TRP A 33 7.62 -2.17 -18.65
C TRP A 33 6.64 -2.88 -17.70
N LEU A 34 6.04 -2.16 -16.76
CA LEU A 34 5.04 -2.68 -15.83
C LEU A 34 3.69 -2.89 -16.53
N ALA A 35 3.25 -1.97 -17.37
CA ALA A 35 2.01 -2.08 -18.14
C ALA A 35 2.00 -3.35 -19.01
N ALA A 36 3.12 -3.65 -19.68
CA ALA A 36 3.26 -4.87 -20.47
C ALA A 36 3.19 -6.18 -19.66
N ARG A 37 3.24 -6.10 -18.32
CA ARG A 37 3.21 -7.24 -17.38
C ARG A 37 2.01 -7.21 -16.44
N PHE A 38 1.19 -6.17 -16.55
CA PHE A 38 0.00 -6.04 -15.74
C PHE A 38 -1.04 -7.08 -16.18
N ALA A 39 -1.60 -7.77 -15.20
CA ALA A 39 -2.74 -8.65 -15.34
C ALA A 39 -3.46 -8.72 -13.99
N PRO A 40 -4.79 -8.71 -13.93
CA PRO A 40 -5.55 -8.88 -12.69
C PRO A 40 -5.08 -10.06 -11.84
N GLU A 41 -4.84 -11.21 -12.47
CA GLU A 41 -4.42 -12.45 -11.82
C GLU A 41 -3.06 -12.30 -11.12
N ARG A 42 -2.19 -11.43 -11.65
CA ARG A 42 -0.91 -11.10 -11.03
C ARG A 42 -1.10 -10.32 -9.73
N VAL A 43 -2.06 -9.41 -9.69
CA VAL A 43 -2.40 -8.66 -8.47
C VAL A 43 -2.94 -9.62 -7.40
N GLU A 44 -3.83 -10.53 -7.78
CA GLU A 44 -4.41 -11.52 -6.87
C GLU A 44 -3.36 -12.48 -6.30
N ALA A 45 -2.43 -12.94 -7.15
CA ALA A 45 -1.35 -13.86 -6.77
C ALA A 45 -0.16 -13.17 -6.08
N ALA A 46 -0.06 -11.84 -6.13
CA ALA A 46 1.09 -11.11 -5.60
C ALA A 46 1.26 -11.31 -4.09
N SER A 47 2.50 -11.32 -3.61
CA SER A 47 2.78 -11.11 -2.19
C SER A 47 2.19 -9.76 -1.72
N PHE A 48 2.01 -9.58 -0.41
CA PHE A 48 1.52 -8.29 0.09
C PHE A 48 2.44 -7.12 -0.29
N ALA A 49 3.76 -7.34 -0.27
CA ALA A 49 4.73 -6.36 -0.75
C ALA A 49 4.56 -6.05 -2.24
N GLY A 50 4.28 -7.06 -3.07
CA GLY A 50 4.00 -6.89 -4.50
C GLY A 50 2.75 -6.05 -4.75
N LEU A 51 1.65 -6.37 -4.05
CA LEU A 51 0.41 -5.60 -4.08
C LEU A 51 0.65 -4.13 -3.68
N ALA A 52 1.33 -3.90 -2.53
CA ALA A 52 1.64 -2.57 -2.04
C ALA A 52 2.50 -1.77 -3.01
N ALA A 53 3.49 -2.39 -3.64
CA ALA A 53 4.37 -1.75 -4.60
C ALA A 53 3.62 -1.37 -5.89
N LEU A 54 2.75 -2.24 -6.40
CA LEU A 54 1.90 -1.93 -7.56
C LEU A 54 0.92 -0.80 -7.25
N ALA A 55 0.27 -0.83 -6.09
CA ALA A 55 -0.61 0.24 -5.66
C ALA A 55 0.13 1.58 -5.57
N LEU A 56 1.31 1.61 -4.94
CA LEU A 56 2.16 2.80 -4.87
C LEU A 56 2.55 3.30 -6.26
N PHE A 57 2.97 2.41 -7.16
CA PHE A 57 3.36 2.77 -8.52
C PHE A 57 2.22 3.47 -9.26
N TYR A 58 1.07 2.81 -9.38
CA TYR A 58 -0.07 3.34 -10.14
C TYR A 58 -0.72 4.56 -9.48
N ALA A 59 -0.55 4.75 -8.16
CA ALA A 59 -1.01 5.95 -7.48
C ALA A 59 -0.13 7.19 -7.73
N THR A 60 1.11 7.00 -8.21
CA THR A 60 2.13 8.09 -8.21
C THR A 60 2.78 8.32 -9.56
N VAL A 61 2.75 7.33 -10.46
CA VAL A 61 3.30 7.44 -11.82
C VAL A 61 2.14 7.48 -12.81
N PRO A 62 2.05 8.52 -13.67
CA PRO A 62 1.04 8.59 -14.70
C PRO A 62 1.15 7.40 -15.67
N ASP A 63 0.07 6.65 -15.82
CA ASP A 63 -0.05 5.50 -16.72
C ASP A 63 -1.51 5.31 -17.12
N GLU A 64 -1.79 4.86 -18.35
CA GLU A 64 -3.16 4.68 -18.84
C GLU A 64 -3.91 3.55 -18.10
N LEU A 65 -3.19 2.57 -17.55
CA LEU A 65 -3.78 1.48 -16.78
C LEU A 65 -3.99 1.84 -15.30
N ALA A 66 -3.60 3.04 -14.86
CA ALA A 66 -3.62 3.38 -13.44
C ALA A 66 -4.99 3.17 -12.79
N ASP A 67 -6.07 3.59 -13.45
CA ASP A 67 -7.43 3.43 -12.92
C ASP A 67 -7.82 1.96 -12.77
N GLU A 68 -7.59 1.14 -13.80
CA GLU A 68 -7.90 -0.29 -13.78
C GLU A 68 -7.02 -1.02 -12.75
N ALA A 69 -5.72 -0.75 -12.74
CA ALA A 69 -4.78 -1.38 -11.84
C ALA A 69 -5.06 -1.04 -10.38
N LEU A 70 -5.39 0.22 -10.08
CA LEU A 70 -5.78 0.64 -8.73
C LEU A 70 -7.10 -0.01 -8.31
N GLN A 71 -8.08 -0.17 -9.21
CA GLN A 71 -9.32 -0.90 -8.90
C GLN A 71 -9.05 -2.35 -8.49
N TRP A 72 -8.13 -3.05 -9.15
CA TRP A 72 -7.74 -4.41 -8.78
C TRP A 72 -6.94 -4.43 -7.48
N CYS A 73 -6.02 -3.48 -7.29
CA CYS A 73 -5.25 -3.37 -6.06
C CYS A 73 -6.16 -3.11 -4.85
N GLY A 74 -7.14 -2.21 -4.96
CA GLY A 74 -8.09 -1.93 -3.88
C GLY A 74 -8.98 -3.11 -3.54
N ARG A 75 -9.51 -3.82 -4.55
CA ARG A 75 -10.29 -5.05 -4.34
C ARG A 75 -9.50 -6.13 -3.61
N GLU A 76 -8.26 -6.39 -4.04
CA GLU A 76 -7.43 -7.42 -3.41
C GLU A 76 -6.96 -6.99 -2.01
N LEU A 77 -6.67 -5.70 -1.80
CA LEU A 77 -6.36 -5.15 -0.48
C LEU A 77 -7.52 -5.34 0.50
N GLU A 78 -8.74 -4.98 0.08
CA GLU A 78 -9.95 -5.18 0.88
C GLU A 78 -10.19 -6.67 1.17
N LYS A 79 -10.09 -7.53 0.16
CA LYS A 79 -10.27 -8.98 0.31
C LYS A 79 -9.30 -9.55 1.33
N ARG A 80 -8.02 -9.14 1.32
CA ARG A 80 -7.02 -9.57 2.31
C ARG A 80 -7.33 -9.03 3.70
N PHE A 81 -7.76 -7.77 3.80
CA PHE A 81 -8.16 -7.17 5.07
C PHE A 81 -9.36 -7.91 5.69
N ARG A 82 -10.44 -8.09 4.94
CA ARG A 82 -11.67 -8.78 5.40
C ARG A 82 -11.45 -10.26 5.71
N SER A 83 -10.52 -10.91 5.01
CA SER A 83 -10.14 -12.31 5.29
C SER A 83 -9.09 -12.45 6.40
N HIS A 84 -8.73 -11.37 7.10
CA HIS A 84 -7.72 -11.34 8.16
C HIS A 84 -6.35 -11.89 7.73
N ARG A 85 -6.02 -11.79 6.44
CA ARG A 85 -4.70 -12.18 5.91
C ARG A 85 -3.66 -11.09 6.08
N VAL A 86 -4.09 -9.86 6.38
CA VAL A 86 -3.25 -8.71 6.66
C VAL A 86 -3.82 -7.93 7.84
N GLU A 87 -2.93 -7.29 8.58
CA GLU A 87 -3.24 -6.39 9.69
C GLU A 87 -3.77 -5.05 9.18
N ALA A 88 -4.57 -4.37 10.00
CA ALA A 88 -5.08 -3.03 9.73
C ALA A 88 -3.95 -2.02 9.55
N LEU A 89 -2.89 -2.11 10.36
CA LEU A 89 -1.72 -1.26 10.19
C LEU A 89 -1.07 -1.42 8.81
N SER A 90 -0.96 -2.65 8.30
CA SER A 90 -0.42 -2.92 6.97
C SER A 90 -1.25 -2.25 5.87
N VAL A 91 -2.59 -2.29 5.99
CA VAL A 91 -3.50 -1.60 5.06
C VAL A 91 -3.30 -0.08 5.13
N VAL A 92 -3.23 0.48 6.34
CA VAL A 92 -2.98 1.91 6.57
C VAL A 92 -1.66 2.35 5.97
N GLN A 93 -0.61 1.55 6.07
CA GLN A 93 0.69 1.87 5.45
C GLN A 93 0.61 1.95 3.93
N VAL A 94 -0.17 1.07 3.28
CA VAL A 94 -0.42 1.17 1.82
C VAL A 94 -1.14 2.47 1.49
N LEU A 95 -2.20 2.81 2.24
CA LEU A 95 -2.96 4.04 2.04
C LEU A 95 -2.10 5.30 2.24
N LEU A 96 -1.28 5.33 3.29
CA LEU A 96 -0.32 6.41 3.56
C LEU A 96 0.75 6.52 2.47
N ALA A 97 1.23 5.39 1.94
CA ALA A 97 2.21 5.37 0.85
C ALA A 97 1.62 5.96 -0.43
N CYS A 98 0.36 5.61 -0.72
CA CYS A 98 -0.42 6.14 -1.85
C CYS A 98 -0.98 7.54 -1.62
N GLN A 99 -0.87 8.09 -0.40
CA GLN A 99 -1.46 9.38 0.01
C GLN A 99 -2.98 9.44 -0.23
N ALA A 100 -3.66 8.33 0.03
CA ALA A 100 -5.09 8.17 -0.24
C ALA A 100 -5.87 7.77 1.02
N GLY A 101 -7.12 8.19 1.13
CA GLY A 101 -8.04 7.71 2.17
C GLY A 101 -8.61 6.31 1.86
N SER A 102 -8.68 5.97 0.58
CA SER A 102 -9.05 4.65 0.08
C SER A 102 -8.41 4.42 -1.31
N LEU A 103 -8.24 3.16 -1.70
CA LEU A 103 -7.91 2.82 -3.08
C LEU A 103 -9.19 2.61 -3.89
N PRO A 104 -9.22 2.96 -5.20
CA PRO A 104 -10.28 2.55 -6.09
C PRO A 104 -10.59 1.05 -5.97
N GLY A 105 -11.87 0.68 -5.99
CA GLY A 105 -12.29 -0.72 -5.84
C GLY A 105 -12.28 -1.27 -4.40
N ALA A 106 -11.75 -0.53 -3.41
CA ALA A 106 -11.94 -0.83 -2.00
C ALA A 106 -13.17 -0.11 -1.43
N SER A 107 -13.90 -0.79 -0.53
CA SER A 107 -15.19 -0.41 0.05
C SER A 107 -15.25 -0.64 1.56
N PHE A 108 -14.12 -0.91 2.22
CA PHE A 108 -14.09 -0.97 3.68
C PHE A 108 -14.34 0.42 4.28
N ALA A 109 -15.12 0.47 5.36
CA ALA A 109 -15.49 1.71 6.02
C ALA A 109 -14.31 2.22 6.87
N PRO A 110 -14.00 3.54 6.87
CA PRO A 110 -12.91 4.08 7.69
C PRO A 110 -13.05 3.76 9.18
N GLU A 111 -14.28 3.66 9.69
CA GLU A 111 -14.60 3.26 11.06
C GLU A 111 -14.13 1.83 11.36
N GLU A 112 -14.39 0.89 10.44
CA GLU A 112 -13.99 -0.51 10.56
C GLU A 112 -12.46 -0.63 10.59
N LEU A 113 -11.78 0.10 9.71
CA LEU A 113 -10.32 0.12 9.67
C LEU A 113 -9.73 0.76 10.94
N LEU A 114 -10.34 1.83 11.45
CA LEU A 114 -9.92 2.48 12.70
C LEU A 114 -10.13 1.56 13.91
N GLU A 115 -11.28 0.93 14.04
CA GLU A 115 -11.58 0.01 15.14
C GLU A 115 -10.57 -1.13 15.17
N ARG A 116 -10.30 -1.75 14.01
CA ARG A 116 -9.32 -2.84 13.91
C ARG A 116 -7.89 -2.38 14.17
N LEU A 117 -7.52 -1.19 13.69
CA LEU A 117 -6.21 -0.62 14.00
C LEU A 117 -6.04 -0.40 15.51
N LEU A 118 -7.02 0.22 16.18
CA LEU A 118 -6.94 0.43 17.63
C LEU A 118 -6.86 -0.89 18.40
N ALA A 119 -7.50 -1.96 17.91
CA ALA A 119 -7.39 -3.30 18.49
C ALA A 119 -5.98 -3.92 18.34
N GLU A 120 -5.15 -3.45 17.40
CA GLU A 120 -3.77 -3.87 17.22
C GLU A 120 -2.78 -3.13 18.14
N GLN A 121 -3.23 -2.10 18.86
CA GLN A 121 -2.38 -1.34 19.78
C GLN A 121 -2.00 -2.19 21.00
N ALA A 122 -0.70 -2.29 21.28
CA ALA A 122 -0.21 -2.97 22.47
C ALA A 122 -0.48 -2.14 23.75
N ARG A 123 -0.36 -2.79 24.91
CA ARG A 123 -0.63 -2.17 26.23
C ARG A 123 0.23 -0.94 26.55
N ASP A 124 1.42 -0.86 25.95
CA ASP A 124 2.34 0.28 26.09
C ASP A 124 2.04 1.41 25.10
N GLY A 125 0.98 1.29 24.31
CA GLY A 125 0.54 2.26 23.31
C GLY A 125 1.23 2.14 21.95
N GLY A 126 2.23 1.26 21.81
CA GLY A 126 2.93 1.07 20.53
C GLY A 126 2.22 0.06 19.63
N PHE A 127 2.55 0.12 18.34
CA PHE A 127 2.07 -0.83 17.33
C PHE A 127 3.20 -1.78 16.95
N ASP A 128 2.88 -3.06 16.88
CA ASP A 128 3.84 -4.13 16.66
C ASP A 128 3.39 -4.95 15.46
N ALA A 129 3.32 -4.31 14.28
CA ALA A 129 3.15 -5.08 13.06
C ALA A 129 4.40 -5.94 12.91
N LEU A 130 4.28 -7.22 13.28
CA LEU A 130 5.24 -8.31 13.13
C LEU A 130 6.71 -7.84 13.07
N CYS A 131 7.22 -7.19 14.13
CA CYS A 131 8.62 -6.77 14.19
C CYS A 131 9.47 -7.81 14.94
N PRO A 132 10.19 -8.70 14.23
CA PRO A 132 11.09 -9.67 14.88
C PRO A 132 12.30 -9.01 15.57
N ASP A 133 12.57 -7.72 15.30
CA ASP A 133 13.80 -7.01 15.69
C ASP A 133 13.68 -6.20 17.00
N GLY A 134 12.60 -6.40 17.78
CA GLY A 134 12.44 -5.83 19.13
C GLY A 134 11.90 -4.39 19.17
N ALA A 135 11.89 -3.81 20.38
CA ALA A 135 11.13 -2.58 20.68
C ALA A 135 11.53 -1.35 19.84
N ALA A 136 12.79 -1.23 19.39
CA ALA A 136 13.22 -0.12 18.55
C ALA A 136 12.61 -0.17 17.13
N ALA A 137 12.30 -1.36 16.62
CA ALA A 137 11.67 -1.53 15.31
C ALA A 137 10.21 -1.08 15.29
N ARG A 138 9.58 -0.90 16.46
CA ARG A 138 8.17 -0.50 16.62
C ARG A 138 7.92 0.99 16.44
N VAL A 139 8.98 1.82 16.38
CA VAL A 139 8.82 3.28 16.26
C VAL A 139 8.14 3.66 14.95
N ALA A 140 8.65 3.19 13.81
CA ALA A 140 8.07 3.52 12.51
C ALA A 140 6.62 3.00 12.35
N PRO A 141 6.30 1.73 12.67
CA PRO A 141 4.93 1.23 12.72
C PRO A 141 4.00 2.07 13.61
N SER A 142 4.47 2.48 14.78
CA SER A 142 3.66 3.31 15.70
C SER A 142 3.41 4.71 15.14
N VAL A 143 4.41 5.31 14.48
CA VAL A 143 4.24 6.61 13.81
C VAL A 143 3.27 6.51 12.64
N ASP A 144 3.35 5.46 11.84
CA ASP A 144 2.41 5.21 10.75
C ASP A 144 1.00 4.98 11.28
N ALA A 145 0.84 4.21 12.36
CA ALA A 145 -0.44 4.02 13.01
C ALA A 145 -1.05 5.35 13.48
N MET A 146 -0.27 6.21 14.15
CA MET A 146 -0.74 7.54 14.58
C MET A 146 -1.18 8.40 13.38
N ARG A 147 -0.39 8.41 12.31
CA ARG A 147 -0.74 9.14 11.07
C ARG A 147 -2.01 8.59 10.43
N GLY A 148 -2.16 7.26 10.43
CA GLY A 148 -3.34 6.56 9.96
C GLY A 148 -4.58 6.92 10.76
N ILE A 149 -4.50 6.87 12.11
CA ILE A 149 -5.59 7.24 13.01
C ILE A 149 -6.04 8.68 12.73
N ILE A 150 -5.10 9.63 12.66
CA ILE A 150 -5.43 11.03 12.35
C ILE A 150 -6.13 11.13 10.99
N GLY A 151 -5.61 10.44 9.97
CA GLY A 151 -6.18 10.43 8.63
C GLY A 151 -7.60 9.85 8.58
N LEU A 152 -7.82 8.73 9.26
CA LEU A 152 -9.13 8.07 9.34
C LEU A 152 -10.13 8.91 10.11
N CYS A 153 -9.74 9.51 11.24
CA CYS A 153 -10.61 10.38 12.01
C CYS A 153 -11.03 11.65 11.23
N ALA A 154 -10.21 12.14 10.31
CA ALA A 154 -10.54 13.30 9.48
C ALA A 154 -11.59 12.99 8.39
N THR A 155 -11.99 11.73 8.21
CA THR A 155 -13.02 11.32 7.24
C THR A 155 -14.44 11.32 7.81
N PHE A 156 -14.58 11.50 9.14
CA PHE A 156 -15.86 11.58 9.85
C PHE A 156 -16.37 13.02 10.00
#